data_AF-A0A2V6MJH3-F1
#
_entry.id   AF-A0A2V6MJH3-F1
#
_cell.length_a   1.000
_cell.length_b   1.000
_cell.length_c   1.000
_cell.angle_alpha   90.00
_cell.angle_beta   90.00
_cell.angle_gamma   90.00
#
_symmetry.space_group_name_H-M   'P 1'
#
loop_
_entity.id
_entity.type
_entity.pdbx_description
1 polymer ?
#
loop_
_entity_poly.entity_id
_entity_poly.type
_entity_poly.pdbx_seq_one_letter_code
_entity_poly.pdbx_strand_id
1 'polypeptide(L)'
;MNRAFVSAQNTSAITAACMMTRKDIFSDLNGFDENLPGNFNDVDFCLRLRECGWLIVWTPYANLIHHESATRGHDTHARDREGLFRDASYMEKKCSAQILRDPYYTSFARF
;
A
#
# COMPACT_ATOMS: atom_id res chain seq x y z
N MET A 1 -29.00 -1.46 -12.75
CA MET A 1 -27.54 -1.40 -12.57
C MET A 1 -27.20 -2.26 -11.36
N ASN A 2 -26.48 -3.37 -11.58
CA ASN A 2 -26.12 -4.34 -10.54
C ASN A 2 -25.28 -3.67 -9.45
N ARG A 3 -25.89 -3.35 -8.30
CA ARG A 3 -25.14 -3.06 -7.08
C ARG A 3 -24.81 -4.41 -6.45
N ALA A 4 -23.64 -4.96 -6.79
CA ALA A 4 -23.00 -5.91 -5.88
C ALA A 4 -22.97 -5.23 -4.49
N PHE A 5 -23.35 -5.94 -3.44
CA PHE A 5 -23.21 -5.44 -2.08
C PHE A 5 -21.71 -5.26 -1.81
N VAL A 6 -21.21 -4.04 -1.92
CA VAL A 6 -19.82 -3.72 -1.60
C VAL A 6 -19.74 -3.53 -0.09
N SER A 7 -19.09 -4.47 0.59
CA SER A 7 -18.85 -4.43 2.04
C SER A 7 -17.44 -3.97 2.35
N ALA A 8 -17.19 -3.59 3.60
CA ALA A 8 -15.82 -3.47 4.09
C ALA A 8 -15.11 -4.83 3.97
N GLN A 9 -13.82 -4.81 3.64
CA GLN A 9 -13.02 -6.01 3.41
C GLN A 9 -11.61 -5.83 3.98
N ASN A 10 -11.07 -6.91 4.53
CA ASN A 10 -9.67 -6.96 4.90
C ASN A 10 -8.82 -7.09 3.63
N THR A 11 -7.72 -6.35 3.57
CA THR A 11 -6.74 -6.41 2.47
C THR A 11 -5.33 -6.52 3.04
N SER A 12 -4.33 -6.67 2.17
CA SER A 12 -2.92 -6.65 2.58
C SER A 12 -2.33 -5.26 2.66
N ALA A 13 -2.75 -4.38 1.78
CA ALA A 13 -2.39 -2.98 1.82
C ALA A 13 -3.52 -2.15 1.20
N ILE A 14 -3.48 -0.85 1.50
CA ILE A 14 -4.24 0.20 0.82
C ILE A 14 -3.27 1.32 0.44
N THR A 15 -3.67 2.16 -0.49
CA THR A 15 -2.84 3.31 -0.87
C THR A 15 -2.86 4.38 0.21
N ALA A 16 -1.78 5.14 0.36
CA ALA A 16 -1.76 6.30 1.25
C ALA A 16 -2.63 7.48 0.74
N ALA A 17 -3.26 7.37 -0.43
CA ALA A 17 -4.15 8.42 -0.96
C ALA A 17 -5.35 8.69 -0.05
N CYS A 18 -5.83 7.66 0.65
CA CYS A 18 -6.85 7.78 1.68
C CYS A 18 -6.63 6.71 2.76
N MET A 19 -5.74 7.01 3.69
CA MET A 19 -5.38 6.13 4.80
C MET A 19 -5.63 6.83 6.14
N MET A 20 -6.11 6.07 7.11
CA MET A 20 -6.20 6.51 8.50
C MET A 20 -5.68 5.39 9.41
N THR A 21 -4.89 5.77 10.41
CA THR A 21 -4.40 4.86 11.44
C THR A 21 -4.37 5.58 12.78
N ARG A 22 -4.30 4.83 13.89
CA ARG A 22 -4.12 5.45 15.20
C ARG A 22 -2.72 6.06 15.29
N LYS A 23 -2.63 7.23 15.94
CA LYS A 23 -1.37 7.96 16.09
C LYS A 23 -0.30 7.17 16.84
N ASP A 24 -0.69 6.49 17.91
CA ASP A 24 0.22 5.65 18.70
C ASP A 24 0.80 4.51 17.88
N ILE A 25 -0.04 3.77 17.14
CA ILE A 25 0.43 2.70 16.24
C ILE A 25 1.39 3.24 15.17
N PHE A 26 1.09 4.40 14.58
CA PHE A 26 1.99 5.02 13.60
C PHE A 26 3.34 5.37 14.22
N SER A 27 3.34 5.94 15.43
CA SER A 27 4.56 6.28 16.17
C SER A 27 5.34 5.04 16.60
N ASP A 28 4.69 4.01 17.11
CA ASP A 28 5.31 2.75 17.55
C ASP A 28 6.02 2.02 16.40
N LEU A 29 5.52 2.20 15.17
CA LEU A 29 6.10 1.67 13.95
C LEU A 29 7.09 2.64 13.27
N ASN A 30 7.47 3.75 13.92
CA ASN A 30 8.33 4.80 13.35
C ASN A 30 7.82 5.36 12.00
N GLY A 31 6.51 5.37 11.79
CA GLY A 31 5.87 5.92 10.60
C GLY A 31 6.22 5.20 9.30
N PHE A 32 6.35 5.97 8.21
CA PHE A 32 6.75 5.46 6.90
C PHE A 32 8.27 5.27 6.84
N ASP A 33 8.71 4.23 6.12
CA ASP A 33 10.14 3.99 5.91
C ASP A 33 10.73 5.04 4.97
N GLU A 34 11.66 5.84 5.47
CA GLU A 34 12.32 6.91 4.70
C GLU A 34 13.19 6.38 3.55
N ASN A 35 13.51 5.08 3.52
CA ASN A 35 14.15 4.44 2.37
C ASN A 35 13.22 4.30 1.15
N LEU A 36 11.92 4.54 1.33
CA LEU A 36 10.88 4.51 0.30
C LEU A 36 10.24 5.90 0.14
N PRO A 37 10.98 6.92 -0.34
CA PRO A 37 10.49 8.29 -0.37
C PRO A 37 9.38 8.53 -1.42
N GLY A 38 9.20 7.62 -2.38
CA GLY A 38 8.32 7.83 -3.52
C GLY A 38 7.33 6.70 -3.81
N ASN A 39 7.73 5.43 -3.64
CA ASN A 39 6.92 4.28 -4.02
C ASN A 39 6.89 3.23 -2.91
N PHE A 40 5.78 2.51 -2.80
CA PHE A 40 5.58 1.36 -1.91
C PHE A 40 5.70 1.63 -0.39
N ASN A 41 5.86 2.87 0.05
CA ASN A 41 5.91 3.20 1.49
C ASN A 41 4.62 2.84 2.23
N ASP A 42 3.47 3.00 1.57
CA ASP A 42 2.16 2.62 2.05
C ASP A 42 2.00 1.10 2.15
N VAL A 43 2.50 0.36 1.16
CA VAL A 43 2.56 -1.11 1.17
C VAL A 43 3.44 -1.60 2.32
N ASP A 44 4.66 -1.09 2.45
CA ASP A 44 5.57 -1.41 3.55
C ASP A 44 4.92 -1.20 4.92
N PHE A 45 4.32 -0.03 5.12
CA PHE A 45 3.66 0.31 6.39
C PHE A 45 2.51 -0.65 6.70
N CYS A 46 1.68 -0.98 5.69
CA CYS A 46 0.59 -1.94 5.84
C CYS A 46 1.08 -3.36 6.17
N LEU A 47 2.17 -3.80 5.56
CA LEU A 47 2.78 -5.10 5.84
C LEU A 47 3.35 -5.16 7.26
N ARG A 48 4.03 -4.11 7.73
CA ARG A 48 4.52 -4.03 9.12
C ARG A 48 3.38 -4.01 10.15
N LEU A 49 2.29 -3.30 9.87
CA LEU A 49 1.07 -3.35 10.70
C LEU A 49 0.55 -4.78 10.86
N ARG A 50 0.55 -5.56 9.77
CA ARG A 50 0.11 -6.95 9.78
C ARG A 50 1.06 -7.87 10.54
N GLU A 51 2.37 -7.64 10.46
CA GLU A 51 3.36 -8.35 11.29
C GLU A 51 3.10 -8.14 12.78
N CYS A 52 2.57 -6.96 13.16
CA CYS A 52 2.12 -6.67 14.52
C CYS A 52 0.70 -7.18 14.86
N GLY A 53 0.05 -7.91 13.95
CA GLY A 53 -1.27 -8.50 14.15
C GLY A 53 -2.45 -7.56 13.87
N TRP A 54 -2.21 -6.37 13.30
CA TRP A 54 -3.28 -5.45 12.91
C TRP A 54 -3.88 -5.82 11.56
N LEU A 55 -5.16 -5.52 11.39
CA LEU A 55 -5.87 -5.67 10.13
C LEU A 55 -5.81 -4.38 9.31
N ILE A 56 -5.62 -4.52 8.01
CA ILE A 56 -5.85 -3.44 7.05
C ILE A 56 -7.25 -3.62 6.49
N VAL A 57 -8.09 -2.61 6.66
CA VAL A 57 -9.51 -2.67 6.27
C VAL A 57 -9.78 -1.60 5.23
N TRP A 58 -10.21 -2.03 4.06
CA TRP A 58 -10.78 -1.15 3.04
C TRP A 58 -12.27 -0.96 3.29
N THR A 59 -12.76 0.28 3.16
CA THR A 59 -14.16 0.64 3.35
C THR A 59 -14.72 1.38 2.13
N PRO A 60 -15.86 0.95 1.58
CA PRO A 60 -16.51 1.65 0.46
C PRO A 60 -17.23 2.93 0.89
N TYR A 61 -17.33 3.19 2.20
CA TYR A 61 -18.13 4.30 2.74
C TYR A 61 -17.37 5.63 2.76
N ALA A 62 -16.04 5.61 2.67
CA ALA A 62 -15.21 6.81 2.57
C ALA A 62 -14.83 7.04 1.10
N ASN A 63 -15.44 8.07 0.48
CA ASN A 63 -15.24 8.38 -0.93
C ASN A 63 -14.61 9.76 -1.09
N LEU A 64 -13.43 9.81 -1.71
CA LEU A 64 -12.68 11.03 -1.97
C LEU A 64 -12.24 11.07 -3.42
N ILE A 65 -12.12 12.27 -3.99
CA ILE A 65 -11.50 12.49 -5.29
C ILE A 65 -9.99 12.58 -5.08
N HIS A 66 -9.25 11.63 -5.64
CA HIS A 66 -7.79 11.67 -5.65
C HIS A 66 -7.31 12.20 -7.01
N HIS A 67 -6.70 13.38 -7.00
CA HIS A 67 -6.04 13.94 -8.18
C HIS A 67 -4.66 13.33 -8.31
N GLU A 68 -4.61 12.13 -8.91
CA GLU A 68 -3.39 11.34 -9.07
C GLU A 68 -2.26 12.18 -9.68
N SER A 69 -1.05 12.00 -9.12
CA SER A 69 0.18 12.63 -9.60
C SER A 69 0.17 14.18 -9.61
N ALA A 70 -0.78 14.84 -8.95
CA ALA A 70 -0.89 16.30 -8.97
C ALA A 70 0.34 17.03 -8.39
N THR A 71 0.98 16.46 -7.36
CA THR A 71 2.19 17.02 -6.74
C THR A 71 3.48 16.48 -7.35
N ARG A 72 3.47 15.22 -7.82
CA ARG A 72 4.66 14.53 -8.35
C ARG A 72 4.92 14.81 -9.83
N GLY A 73 3.88 15.14 -10.59
CA GLY A 73 3.90 15.16 -12.05
C GLY A 73 3.81 13.76 -12.65
N HIS A 74 3.77 13.66 -13.98
CA HIS A 74 3.76 12.35 -14.66
C HIS A 74 5.17 11.74 -14.65
N ASP A 75 5.26 10.44 -14.36
CA ASP A 75 6.50 9.63 -14.36
C ASP A 75 7.09 9.50 -15.77
N THR A 76 7.55 10.60 -16.33
CA THR A 76 8.06 10.69 -17.71
C THR A 76 9.59 10.78 -17.73
N HIS A 77 10.24 10.96 -16.59
CA HIS A 77 11.69 11.09 -16.52
C HIS A 77 12.37 9.76 -16.17
N ALA A 78 13.60 9.59 -16.68
CA ALA A 78 14.43 8.40 -16.39
C ALA A 78 14.68 8.22 -14.88
N ARG A 79 14.81 9.33 -14.14
CA ARG A 79 15.01 9.35 -12.68
C ARG A 79 13.83 8.72 -11.92
N ASP A 80 12.60 8.88 -12.42
CA ASP A 80 11.40 8.30 -11.78
C ASP A 80 11.39 6.78 -11.95
N ARG A 81 11.80 6.31 -13.13
CA ARG A 81 11.96 4.87 -13.42
C ARG A 81 13.05 4.24 -12.57
N GLU A 82 14.23 4.86 -12.47
CA GLU A 82 15.32 4.37 -11.61
C GLU A 82 14.90 4.32 -10.14
N GLY A 83 14.18 5.35 -9.67
CA GLY A 83 13.60 5.37 -8.33
C GLY A 83 12.65 4.19 -8.12
N LEU A 84 11.70 3.98 -9.04
CA LEU A 84 10.77 2.86 -8.98
C LEU A 84 11.48 1.51 -8.96
N PHE A 85 12.49 1.29 -9.81
CA PHE A 85 13.26 0.04 -9.84
C PHE A 85 14.02 -0.20 -8.53
N ARG A 86 14.65 0.83 -7.98
CA ARG A 86 15.35 0.76 -6.69
C ARG A 86 14.37 0.43 -5.56
N ASP A 87 13.26 1.14 -5.47
CA ASP A 87 12.26 0.97 -4.42
C ASP A 87 11.60 -0.43 -4.52
N ALA A 88 11.32 -0.91 -5.74
CA ALA A 88 10.82 -2.26 -5.99
C ALA A 88 11.83 -3.34 -5.58
N SER A 89 13.12 -3.16 -5.92
CA SER A 89 14.18 -4.10 -5.52
C SER A 89 14.37 -4.14 -4.00
N TYR A 90 14.20 -3.01 -3.32
CA TYR A 90 14.22 -2.94 -1.87
C TYR A 90 13.05 -3.71 -1.26
N MET A 91 11.83 -3.49 -1.77
CA MET A 91 10.62 -4.19 -1.32
C MET A 91 10.64 -5.69 -1.59
N GLU A 92 11.17 -6.12 -2.73
CA GLU A 92 11.32 -7.55 -3.04
C GLU A 92 12.19 -8.24 -1.99
N LYS A 93 13.32 -7.63 -1.63
CA LYS A 93 14.21 -8.17 -0.60
C LYS A 93 13.56 -8.16 0.79
N LYS A 94 12.90 -7.06 1.15
CA LYS A 94 12.31 -6.85 2.49
C LYS A 94 11.06 -7.68 2.73
N CYS A 95 10.16 -7.75 1.74
CA CYS A 95 8.79 -8.21 1.92
C CYS A 95 8.42 -9.46 1.09
N SER A 96 9.38 -10.08 0.37
CA SER A 96 9.15 -11.26 -0.49
C SER A 96 8.29 -12.34 0.17
N ALA A 97 8.61 -12.72 1.41
CA ALA A 97 7.90 -13.79 2.11
C ALA A 97 6.41 -13.47 2.35
N GLN A 98 6.11 -12.22 2.70
CA GLN A 98 4.74 -11.77 2.96
C GLN A 98 3.92 -11.67 1.67
N ILE A 99 4.52 -11.14 0.60
CA ILE A 99 3.86 -11.00 -0.71
C ILE A 99 3.57 -12.36 -1.34
N LEU A 100 4.52 -13.31 -1.27
CA LEU A 100 4.35 -14.64 -1.84
C LEU A 100 3.26 -15.47 -1.17
N ARG A 101 2.96 -15.17 0.10
CA ARG A 101 1.98 -15.88 0.93
C ARG A 101 0.81 -14.98 1.34
N ASP A 102 0.54 -13.96 0.53
CA ASP A 102 -0.51 -12.99 0.82
C ASP A 102 -1.89 -13.69 0.87
N PRO A 103 -2.56 -13.77 2.04
CA PRO A 103 -3.85 -14.44 2.18
C PRO A 103 -5.00 -13.68 1.53
N TYR A 104 -4.81 -12.40 1.19
CA TYR A 104 -5.80 -11.55 0.52
C TYR A 104 -5.54 -11.46 -0.99
N TYR A 105 -4.47 -12.08 -1.48
CA TYR A 105 -4.20 -12.19 -2.91
C TYR A 105 -4.83 -13.48 -3.46
N THR A 106 -5.86 -13.33 -4.29
CA THR A 106 -6.59 -14.49 -4.86
C THR A 106 -5.83 -15.09 -6.05
N SER A 107 -5.71 -16.41 -6.09
CA SER A 107 -4.95 -17.14 -7.13
C SER A 107 -5.51 -17.04 -8.55
N PHE A 108 -6.76 -16.58 -8.72
CA PHE A 108 -7.40 -16.38 -10.03
C PHE A 108 -6.82 -15.19 -10.82
N ALA A 109 -5.95 -14.38 -10.20
CA ALA A 109 -5.27 -13.24 -10.81
C ALA A 109 -3.79 -13.50 -11.16
N ARG A 110 -3.33 -14.77 -11.14
CA ARG A 110 -2.00 -15.16 -11.64
C ARG A 110 -2.12 -15.52 -13.13
N PHE A 111 -1.48 -14.75 -14.00
CA PHE A 111 -1.30 -15.09 -15.43
C PHE A 111 -0.34 -16.26 -15.60
#